data_AF-A0A8S0THZ2-F1
#
_entry.id   AF-A0A8S0THZ2-F1
#
_cell.length_a   1.000
_cell.length_b   1.000
_cell.length_c   1.000
_cell.angle_alpha   90.00
_cell.angle_beta   90.00
_cell.angle_gamma   90.00
#
_symmetry.space_group_name_H-M   'P 1'
#
loop_
_entity.id
_entity.type
_entity.pdbx_description
1 polymer ?
#
loop_
_entity_poly.entity_id
_entity_poly.type
_entity_poly.pdbx_seq_one_letter_code
_entity_poly.pdbx_strand_id
1 'polypeptide(L)'
;MSNTVDVYDTWKKTAKDRYKDMMNGAREKAKRSSQSDNPVDWKGHGPRWIRAEHWDSLVNYWSTEKWKSNAKIARENRLSQGQDGKMKKHTAGSVSFVTMKKRLEKDMGRPMSQLEFFSHVHKKNHGLGDFVDKKSKRVHDTYKASIESKYGTVREDQPEFDPDSWMDSINGPSKGRVYGFGPRQPASHVLGMPTSPRRSILARDEEVDNLKLELASARNTIEENNERIDDLTQRLERVERNHKVEMQETMRSMLRELNIPNFQFPSSSGSRNDDV
;
A
#
# COMPACT_ATOMS: atom_id res chain seq x y z
N MET A 1 36.62 -14.34 -36.59
CA MET A 1 36.18 -15.31 -35.56
C MET A 1 35.39 -14.58 -34.46
N SER A 2 34.16 -14.11 -34.73
CA SER A 2 33.37 -13.32 -33.76
C SER A 2 31.87 -13.68 -33.67
N ASN A 3 31.40 -14.70 -34.41
CA ASN A 3 29.95 -15.02 -34.47
C ASN A 3 29.50 -16.15 -33.53
N THR A 4 30.42 -16.94 -32.98
CA THR A 4 30.06 -18.14 -32.21
C THR A 4 29.69 -17.85 -30.75
N VAL A 5 30.28 -16.80 -30.16
CA VAL A 5 29.99 -16.37 -28.78
C VAL A 5 28.57 -15.79 -28.69
N ASP A 6 28.15 -15.03 -29.71
CA ASP A 6 26.84 -14.39 -29.78
C ASP A 6 25.67 -15.40 -29.93
N VAL A 7 25.86 -16.44 -30.74
CA VAL A 7 24.84 -17.49 -30.92
C VAL A 7 24.65 -18.33 -29.66
N TYR A 8 25.75 -18.72 -28.99
CA TYR A 8 25.66 -19.51 -27.75
C TYR A 8 25.04 -18.70 -26.60
N ASP A 9 25.37 -17.43 -26.48
CA ASP A 9 24.80 -16.54 -25.47
C ASP A 9 23.31 -16.25 -25.74
N THR A 10 22.94 -16.03 -27.00
CA THR A 10 21.54 -15.89 -27.42
C THR A 10 20.74 -17.17 -27.15
N TRP A 11 21.32 -18.34 -27.42
CA TRP A 11 20.71 -19.63 -27.10
C TRP A 11 20.52 -19.80 -25.60
N LYS A 12 21.55 -19.54 -24.77
CA LYS A 12 21.45 -19.61 -23.30
C LYS A 12 20.36 -18.69 -22.76
N LYS A 13 20.26 -17.46 -23.27
CA LYS A 13 19.23 -16.50 -22.88
C LYS A 13 17.83 -17.02 -23.23
N THR A 14 17.65 -17.48 -24.46
CA THR A 14 16.38 -18.03 -24.92
C THR A 14 15.99 -19.30 -24.15
N ALA A 15 16.94 -20.21 -23.94
CA ALA A 15 16.74 -21.43 -23.17
C ALA A 15 16.36 -21.10 -21.72
N LYS A 16 17.01 -20.12 -21.09
CA LYS A 16 16.67 -19.65 -19.74
C LYS A 16 15.25 -19.08 -19.68
N ASP A 17 14.85 -18.28 -20.66
CA ASP A 17 13.51 -17.70 -20.74
C ASP A 17 12.44 -18.78 -20.92
N ARG A 18 12.74 -19.81 -21.73
CA ARG A 18 11.81 -20.91 -22.03
C ARG A 18 11.82 -22.05 -21.01
N TYR A 19 12.86 -22.15 -20.19
CA TYR A 19 13.02 -23.26 -19.23
C TYR A 19 11.81 -23.39 -18.29
N LYS A 20 11.26 -22.26 -17.82
CA LYS A 20 10.05 -22.25 -16.99
C LYS A 20 8.87 -22.93 -17.68
N ASP A 21 8.64 -22.64 -18.95
CA ASP A 21 7.54 -23.21 -19.73
C ASP A 21 7.78 -24.70 -19.99
N MET A 22 9.02 -25.09 -20.30
CA MET A 22 9.40 -26.49 -20.47
C MET A 22 9.17 -27.30 -19.18
N MET A 23 9.56 -26.75 -18.02
CA MET A 23 9.33 -27.38 -16.71
C MET A 23 7.84 -27.44 -16.34
N ASN A 24 7.05 -26.44 -16.72
CA ASN A 24 5.59 -26.51 -16.58
C ASN A 24 5.01 -27.63 -17.43
N GLY A 25 5.40 -27.72 -18.71
CA GLY A 25 4.97 -28.78 -19.61
C GLY A 25 5.35 -30.18 -19.11
N ALA A 26 6.56 -30.34 -18.56
CA ALA A 26 7.02 -31.59 -17.95
C ALA A 26 6.13 -32.00 -16.76
N ARG A 27 5.82 -31.06 -15.85
CA ARG A 27 4.93 -31.31 -14.70
C ARG A 27 3.52 -31.70 -15.13
N GLU A 28 2.95 -30.98 -16.09
CA GLU A 28 1.61 -31.29 -16.60
C GLU A 28 1.55 -32.65 -17.31
N LYS A 29 2.62 -33.05 -18.00
CA LYS A 29 2.73 -34.39 -18.57
C LYS A 29 2.87 -35.48 -17.51
N ALA A 30 3.63 -35.21 -16.45
CA ALA A 30 3.79 -36.15 -15.34
C ALA A 30 2.44 -36.38 -14.63
N LYS A 31 1.71 -35.31 -14.29
CA LYS A 31 0.35 -35.40 -13.73
C LYS A 31 -0.60 -36.24 -14.56
N ARG A 32 -0.61 -36.03 -15.89
CA ARG A 32 -1.45 -36.82 -16.81
C ARG A 32 -1.04 -38.28 -16.84
N SER A 33 0.26 -38.56 -16.82
CA SER A 33 0.78 -39.93 -16.86
C SER A 33 0.56 -40.68 -15.54
N SER A 34 0.70 -40.00 -14.40
CA SER A 34 0.51 -40.56 -13.07
C SER A 34 -0.95 -40.53 -12.59
N GLN A 35 -1.83 -39.84 -13.32
CA GLN A 35 -3.23 -39.61 -12.96
C GLN A 35 -3.43 -39.01 -11.56
N SER A 36 -2.47 -38.20 -11.09
CA SER A 36 -2.48 -37.62 -9.75
C SER A 36 -1.93 -36.20 -9.74
N ASP A 37 -2.56 -35.34 -8.95
CA ASP A 37 -2.07 -33.98 -8.66
C ASP A 37 -1.02 -33.93 -7.54
N ASN A 38 -0.81 -35.04 -6.83
CA ASN A 38 0.19 -35.10 -5.76
C ASN A 38 1.59 -35.31 -6.35
N PRO A 39 2.56 -34.40 -6.10
CA PRO A 39 3.90 -34.52 -6.67
C PRO A 39 4.60 -35.85 -6.40
N VAL A 40 4.34 -36.49 -5.25
CA VAL A 40 4.95 -37.78 -4.86
C VAL A 40 4.74 -38.85 -5.93
N ASP A 41 3.59 -38.82 -6.59
CA ASP A 41 3.19 -39.82 -7.60
C ASP A 41 3.82 -39.55 -8.97
N TRP A 42 4.56 -38.44 -9.14
CA TRP A 42 5.17 -38.06 -10.42
C TRP A 42 6.53 -38.72 -10.67
N LYS A 43 7.08 -39.46 -9.70
CA LYS A 43 8.33 -40.21 -9.86
C LYS A 43 8.20 -41.23 -11.00
N GLY A 44 9.26 -41.41 -11.78
CA GLY A 44 9.22 -42.27 -12.97
C GLY A 44 8.39 -41.75 -14.15
N HIS A 45 7.60 -40.68 -13.98
CA HIS A 45 6.83 -40.03 -15.05
C HIS A 45 7.51 -38.78 -15.62
N GLY A 46 8.82 -38.65 -15.41
CA GLY A 46 9.64 -37.54 -15.87
C GLY A 46 9.79 -37.47 -17.40
N PRO A 47 10.13 -36.29 -17.93
CA PRO A 47 10.38 -36.14 -19.36
C PRO A 47 11.70 -36.81 -19.77
N ARG A 48 11.79 -37.32 -21.01
CA ARG A 48 12.99 -38.00 -21.55
C ARG A 48 14.28 -37.17 -21.52
N TRP A 49 14.17 -35.84 -21.51
CA TRP A 49 15.31 -34.93 -21.52
C TRP A 49 15.85 -34.59 -20.10
N ILE A 50 15.20 -35.08 -19.03
CA ILE A 50 15.72 -35.03 -17.67
C ILE A 50 16.02 -36.47 -17.25
N ARG A 51 17.23 -36.72 -16.72
CA ARG A 51 17.57 -38.03 -16.15
C ARG A 51 16.64 -38.34 -14.97
N ALA A 52 16.23 -39.60 -14.81
CA ALA A 52 15.29 -40.03 -13.78
C ALA A 52 15.70 -39.56 -12.37
N GLU A 53 16.98 -39.70 -12.02
CA GLU A 53 17.55 -39.27 -10.73
C GLU A 53 17.32 -37.78 -10.42
N HIS A 54 17.50 -36.91 -11.43
CA HIS A 54 17.29 -35.47 -11.29
C HIS A 54 15.79 -35.13 -11.24
N TRP A 55 14.96 -35.83 -12.02
CA TRP A 55 13.52 -35.67 -11.96
C TRP A 55 12.97 -36.06 -10.59
N ASP A 56 13.38 -37.21 -10.07
CA ASP A 56 12.93 -37.70 -8.77
C ASP A 56 13.38 -36.77 -7.62
N SER A 57 14.58 -36.18 -7.74
CA SER A 57 15.06 -35.14 -6.83
C SER A 57 14.17 -33.88 -6.84
N LEU A 58 13.74 -33.43 -8.03
CA LEU A 58 12.81 -32.31 -8.18
C LEU A 58 11.43 -32.65 -7.61
N VAL A 59 10.95 -33.87 -7.85
CA VAL A 59 9.69 -34.37 -7.29
C VAL A 59 9.74 -34.39 -5.76
N ASN A 60 10.84 -34.86 -5.16
CA ASN A 60 11.05 -34.80 -3.71
C ASN A 60 10.96 -33.35 -3.20
N TYR A 61 11.60 -32.41 -3.88
CA TYR A 61 11.54 -30.99 -3.54
C TYR A 61 10.12 -30.42 -3.63
N TRP A 62 9.37 -30.70 -4.70
CA TRP A 62 7.97 -30.27 -4.86
C TRP A 62 7.02 -30.98 -3.88
N SER A 63 7.42 -32.13 -3.35
CA SER A 63 6.65 -32.87 -2.35
C SER A 63 6.79 -32.28 -0.95
N THR A 64 7.78 -31.42 -0.70
CA THR A 64 7.98 -30.76 0.60
C THR A 64 6.80 -29.86 0.98
N GLU A 65 6.48 -29.83 2.27
CA GLU A 65 5.37 -29.02 2.78
C GLU A 65 5.57 -27.53 2.53
N LYS A 66 6.82 -27.05 2.68
CA LYS A 66 7.20 -25.67 2.35
C LYS A 66 6.85 -25.31 0.91
N TRP A 67 7.15 -26.20 -0.04
CA TRP A 67 6.83 -25.94 -1.45
C TRP A 67 5.33 -25.97 -1.71
N LYS A 68 4.61 -26.98 -1.17
CA LYS A 68 3.15 -27.10 -1.29
C LYS A 68 2.42 -25.88 -0.72
N SER A 69 2.81 -25.41 0.46
CA SER A 69 2.28 -24.21 1.09
C SER A 69 2.52 -22.96 0.22
N ASN A 70 3.76 -22.75 -0.24
CA ASN A 70 4.08 -21.64 -1.14
C ASN A 70 3.30 -21.72 -2.46
N ALA A 71 3.12 -22.92 -3.03
CA ALA A 71 2.36 -23.12 -4.25
C ALA A 71 0.87 -22.82 -4.04
N LYS A 72 0.30 -23.21 -2.89
CA LYS A 72 -1.07 -22.89 -2.48
C LYS A 72 -1.24 -21.38 -2.32
N ILE A 73 -0.39 -20.71 -1.53
CA ILE A 73 -0.41 -19.25 -1.35
C ILE A 73 -0.26 -18.54 -2.69
N ALA A 74 0.64 -18.99 -3.57
CA ALA A 74 0.82 -18.39 -4.88
C ALA A 74 -0.40 -18.61 -5.80
N ARG A 75 -1.07 -19.76 -5.70
CA ARG A 75 -2.33 -20.03 -6.41
C ARG A 75 -3.45 -19.16 -5.87
N GLU A 76 -3.58 -19.08 -4.56
CA GLU A 76 -4.54 -18.20 -3.88
C GLU A 76 -4.27 -16.75 -4.23
N ASN A 77 -3.03 -16.28 -4.27
CA ASN A 77 -2.71 -14.91 -4.69
C ASN A 77 -2.99 -14.63 -6.17
N ARG A 78 -2.93 -15.66 -7.03
CA ARG A 78 -3.38 -15.54 -8.42
C ARG A 78 -4.90 -15.46 -8.45
N LEU A 79 -5.58 -16.40 -7.79
CA LEU A 79 -7.04 -16.51 -7.75
C LEU A 79 -7.70 -15.48 -6.84
N SER A 80 -6.93 -14.79 -5.99
CA SER A 80 -7.44 -13.85 -5.02
C SER A 80 -8.02 -12.71 -5.81
N GLN A 81 -9.28 -12.53 -5.55
CA GLN A 81 -10.07 -11.54 -6.22
C GLN A 81 -9.63 -10.17 -5.72
N GLY A 82 -9.70 -9.14 -6.57
CA GLY A 82 -9.67 -7.77 -6.03
C GLY A 82 -10.84 -7.54 -5.06
N GLN A 83 -10.93 -6.34 -4.46
CA GLN A 83 -12.05 -5.93 -3.59
C GLN A 83 -13.46 -6.31 -4.12
N ASP A 84 -13.62 -6.49 -5.44
CA ASP A 84 -14.88 -6.77 -6.11
C ASP A 84 -15.12 -8.26 -6.51
N GLY A 85 -14.35 -9.21 -5.97
CA GLY A 85 -14.62 -10.63 -6.20
C GLY A 85 -14.27 -11.14 -7.62
N LYS A 86 -13.59 -10.32 -8.45
CA LYS A 86 -13.04 -10.70 -9.77
C LYS A 86 -11.56 -10.29 -9.91
N MET A 87 -10.74 -11.14 -10.55
CA MET A 87 -9.42 -10.78 -11.08
C MET A 87 -9.59 -9.53 -11.95
N LYS A 88 -8.70 -8.53 -11.79
CA LYS A 88 -8.60 -7.39 -12.70
C LYS A 88 -8.19 -7.94 -14.07
N LYS A 89 -9.13 -8.03 -15.01
CA LYS A 89 -8.89 -8.53 -16.35
C LYS A 89 -8.94 -7.36 -17.33
N HIS A 90 -8.06 -7.40 -18.32
CA HIS A 90 -8.14 -6.56 -19.51
C HIS A 90 -7.92 -7.43 -20.73
N THR A 91 -8.40 -6.98 -21.89
CA THR A 91 -8.36 -7.69 -23.17
C THR A 91 -7.23 -7.21 -24.07
N ALA A 92 -6.41 -6.25 -23.64
CA ALA A 92 -5.30 -5.68 -24.42
C ALA A 92 -4.12 -6.65 -24.69
N GLY A 93 -4.11 -7.83 -24.07
CA GLY A 93 -3.04 -8.83 -24.23
C GLY A 93 -1.68 -8.35 -23.68
N SER A 94 -0.59 -8.83 -24.28
CA SER A 94 0.79 -8.53 -23.86
C SER A 94 1.33 -7.18 -24.36
N VAL A 95 0.49 -6.30 -24.88
CA VAL A 95 0.88 -4.99 -25.42
C VAL A 95 0.67 -3.92 -24.35
N SER A 96 1.58 -2.94 -24.26
CA SER A 96 1.41 -1.82 -23.32
C SER A 96 0.20 -0.96 -23.70
N PHE A 97 -0.53 -0.42 -22.71
CA PHE A 97 -1.71 0.42 -22.97
C PHE A 97 -1.38 1.64 -23.84
N VAL A 98 -0.23 2.29 -23.62
CA VAL A 98 0.23 3.42 -24.44
C VAL A 98 0.44 2.99 -25.90
N THR A 99 1.09 1.85 -26.13
CA THR A 99 1.32 1.33 -27.48
C THR A 99 0.00 0.94 -28.15
N MET A 100 -0.91 0.30 -27.42
CA MET A 100 -2.22 -0.08 -27.92
C MET A 100 -3.05 1.15 -28.29
N LYS A 101 -3.12 2.15 -27.40
CA LYS A 101 -3.84 3.40 -27.64
C LYS A 101 -3.33 4.09 -28.91
N LYS A 102 -2.01 4.25 -29.07
CA LYS A 102 -1.41 4.84 -30.28
C LYS A 102 -1.74 4.09 -31.57
N ARG A 103 -1.82 2.75 -31.52
CA ARG A 103 -2.24 1.94 -32.68
C ARG A 103 -3.70 2.21 -33.01
N LEU A 104 -4.58 2.19 -32.02
CA LEU A 104 -6.00 2.44 -32.21
C LEU A 104 -6.28 3.87 -32.72
N GLU A 105 -5.56 4.87 -32.22
CA GLU A 105 -5.66 6.26 -32.71
C GLU A 105 -5.26 6.37 -34.19
N LYS A 106 -4.18 5.68 -34.58
CA LYS A 106 -3.74 5.61 -35.97
C LYS A 106 -4.79 4.92 -36.84
N ASP A 107 -5.32 3.79 -36.39
CA ASP A 107 -6.30 3.00 -37.15
C ASP A 107 -7.64 3.73 -37.31
N MET A 108 -8.06 4.51 -36.31
CA MET A 108 -9.27 5.34 -36.37
C MET A 108 -9.06 6.70 -37.04
N GLY A 109 -7.81 7.12 -37.27
CA GLY A 109 -7.48 8.44 -37.81
C GLY A 109 -7.86 9.62 -36.90
N ARG A 110 -8.08 9.37 -35.60
CA ARG A 110 -8.45 10.40 -34.62
C ARG A 110 -7.92 10.08 -33.22
N PRO A 111 -7.75 11.08 -32.33
CA PRO A 111 -7.50 10.85 -30.92
C PRO A 111 -8.59 9.99 -30.28
N MET A 112 -8.19 9.11 -29.36
CA MET A 112 -9.09 8.22 -28.62
C MET A 112 -9.20 8.73 -27.18
N SER A 113 -10.43 8.94 -26.70
CA SER A 113 -10.62 9.39 -25.32
C SER A 113 -10.18 8.31 -24.33
N GLN A 114 -9.86 8.72 -23.09
CA GLN A 114 -9.48 7.75 -22.06
C GLN A 114 -10.62 6.76 -21.74
N LEU A 115 -11.87 7.22 -21.75
CA LEU A 115 -13.05 6.38 -21.51
C LEU A 115 -13.31 5.39 -22.66
N GLU A 116 -13.13 5.82 -23.92
CA GLU A 116 -13.20 4.95 -25.10
C GLU A 116 -12.13 3.85 -25.04
N PHE A 117 -10.89 4.25 -24.76
CA PHE A 117 -9.78 3.31 -24.62
C PHE A 117 -10.02 2.33 -23.47
N PHE A 118 -10.48 2.82 -22.33
CA PHE A 118 -10.80 2.00 -21.17
C PHE A 118 -11.88 0.96 -21.50
N SER A 119 -12.95 1.37 -22.19
CA SER A 119 -14.00 0.46 -22.68
C SER A 119 -13.43 -0.59 -23.64
N HIS A 120 -12.58 -0.20 -24.59
CA HIS A 120 -11.97 -1.13 -25.54
C HIS A 120 -11.18 -2.24 -24.84
N VAL A 121 -10.39 -1.90 -23.82
CA VAL A 121 -9.51 -2.86 -23.13
C VAL A 121 -10.16 -3.57 -21.93
N HIS A 122 -11.36 -3.17 -21.48
CA HIS A 122 -12.08 -3.83 -20.38
C HIS A 122 -13.44 -4.43 -20.78
N LYS A 123 -13.79 -4.41 -22.06
CA LYS A 123 -14.94 -5.14 -22.60
C LYS A 123 -14.49 -6.31 -23.48
N LYS A 124 -15.36 -7.31 -23.60
CA LYS A 124 -15.22 -8.39 -24.58
C LYS A 124 -15.31 -7.82 -25.99
N ASN A 125 -14.79 -8.56 -26.97
CA ASN A 125 -14.88 -8.21 -28.40
C ASN A 125 -14.44 -6.76 -28.67
N HIS A 126 -13.32 -6.33 -28.07
CA HIS A 126 -12.70 -5.04 -28.35
C HIS A 126 -13.60 -3.81 -28.14
N GLY A 127 -14.45 -3.83 -27.11
CA GLY A 127 -15.35 -2.71 -26.78
C GLY A 127 -16.83 -2.95 -27.09
N LEU A 128 -17.15 -3.96 -27.90
CA LEU A 128 -18.52 -4.22 -28.38
C LEU A 128 -19.35 -5.10 -27.43
N GLY A 129 -18.71 -5.90 -26.59
CA GLY A 129 -19.39 -6.80 -25.65
C GLY A 129 -19.49 -6.24 -24.23
N ASP A 130 -19.90 -7.12 -23.31
CA ASP A 130 -19.95 -6.79 -21.88
C ASP A 130 -18.56 -6.55 -21.27
N PHE A 131 -18.54 -5.85 -20.14
CA PHE A 131 -17.36 -5.71 -19.31
C PHE A 131 -16.86 -7.07 -18.79
N VAL A 132 -15.54 -7.26 -18.82
CA VAL A 132 -14.91 -8.51 -18.37
C VAL A 132 -14.94 -8.69 -16.85
N ASP A 133 -15.15 -7.61 -16.10
CA ASP A 133 -15.24 -7.60 -14.65
C ASP A 133 -16.20 -6.51 -14.13
N LYS A 134 -16.66 -6.66 -12.89
CA LYS A 134 -17.63 -5.75 -12.26
C LYS A 134 -17.03 -4.39 -11.92
N LYS A 135 -15.74 -4.35 -11.56
CA LYS A 135 -15.04 -3.10 -11.20
C LYS A 135 -14.97 -2.18 -12.41
N SER A 136 -14.59 -2.71 -13.56
CA SER A 136 -14.47 -1.93 -14.80
C SER A 136 -15.82 -1.36 -15.23
N LYS A 137 -16.91 -2.14 -15.11
CA LYS A 137 -18.26 -1.62 -15.33
C LYS A 137 -18.59 -0.46 -14.39
N ARG A 138 -18.39 -0.65 -13.08
CA ARG A 138 -18.65 0.41 -12.08
C ARG A 138 -17.84 1.68 -12.38
N VAL A 139 -16.54 1.57 -12.59
CA VAL A 139 -15.65 2.70 -12.89
C VAL A 139 -16.15 3.46 -14.13
N HIS A 140 -16.45 2.74 -15.20
CA HIS A 140 -16.95 3.33 -16.43
C HIS A 140 -18.27 4.08 -16.21
N ASP A 141 -19.24 3.43 -15.58
CA ASP A 141 -20.59 3.98 -15.39
C ASP A 141 -20.57 5.17 -14.41
N THR A 142 -19.81 5.07 -13.32
CA THR A 142 -19.63 6.17 -12.35
C THR A 142 -18.91 7.36 -12.99
N TYR A 143 -17.84 7.14 -13.76
CA TYR A 143 -17.16 8.24 -14.45
C TYR A 143 -18.08 8.92 -15.45
N LYS A 144 -18.79 8.14 -16.29
CA LYS A 144 -19.72 8.66 -17.28
C LYS A 144 -20.81 9.52 -16.62
N ALA A 145 -21.43 9.03 -15.54
CA ALA A 145 -22.43 9.78 -14.79
C ALA A 145 -21.85 11.05 -14.14
N SER A 146 -20.61 11.00 -13.64
CA SER A 146 -19.94 12.17 -13.06
C SER A 146 -19.69 13.27 -14.10
N ILE A 147 -19.22 12.90 -15.29
CA ILE A 147 -19.02 13.84 -16.39
C ILE A 147 -20.35 14.45 -16.86
N GLU A 148 -21.37 13.62 -17.06
CA GLU A 148 -22.71 14.09 -17.45
C GLU A 148 -23.31 15.03 -16.39
N SER A 149 -23.06 14.77 -15.10
CA SER A 149 -23.53 15.64 -14.01
C SER A 149 -22.75 16.95 -13.89
N LYS A 150 -21.43 16.96 -14.12
CA LYS A 150 -20.58 18.15 -13.97
C LYS A 150 -20.69 19.11 -15.15
N TYR A 151 -20.76 18.57 -16.36
CA TYR A 151 -20.62 19.33 -17.60
C TYR A 151 -21.87 19.25 -18.49
N GLY A 152 -22.91 18.54 -18.07
CA GLY A 152 -24.10 18.30 -18.88
C GLY A 152 -23.85 17.30 -20.01
N THR A 153 -24.80 17.19 -20.93
CA THR A 153 -24.73 16.28 -22.11
C THR A 153 -24.05 16.90 -23.33
N VAL A 154 -23.87 18.23 -23.34
CA VAL A 154 -23.25 18.94 -24.47
C VAL A 154 -21.73 18.85 -24.36
N ARG A 155 -21.09 18.51 -25.49
CA ARG A 155 -19.68 18.14 -25.54
C ARG A 155 -18.73 19.34 -25.60
N GLU A 156 -19.22 20.52 -25.92
CA GLU A 156 -18.40 21.73 -26.14
C GLU A 156 -17.69 22.21 -24.86
N ASP A 157 -18.32 22.02 -23.69
CA ASP A 157 -17.77 22.44 -22.40
C ASP A 157 -17.06 21.31 -21.63
N GLN A 158 -16.98 20.10 -22.22
CA GLN A 158 -16.40 18.93 -21.57
C GLN A 158 -14.88 18.85 -21.79
N PRO A 159 -14.06 18.72 -20.73
CA PRO A 159 -12.65 18.43 -20.90
C PRO A 159 -12.44 17.05 -21.52
N GLU A 160 -11.33 16.85 -22.24
CA GLU A 160 -10.99 15.55 -22.84
C GLU A 160 -10.84 14.44 -21.78
N PHE A 161 -10.41 14.82 -20.58
CA PHE A 161 -10.28 13.97 -19.40
C PHE A 161 -10.39 14.81 -18.13
N ASP A 162 -11.24 14.39 -17.18
CA ASP A 162 -11.31 14.94 -15.82
C ASP A 162 -10.62 13.96 -14.85
N PRO A 163 -9.38 14.26 -14.40
CA PRO A 163 -8.66 13.40 -13.48
C PRO A 163 -9.39 13.17 -12.16
N ASP A 164 -10.07 14.18 -11.61
CA ASP A 164 -10.72 14.10 -10.30
C ASP A 164 -11.95 13.19 -10.37
N SER A 165 -12.81 13.38 -11.38
CA SER A 165 -13.93 12.46 -11.64
C SER A 165 -13.46 11.03 -11.88
N TRP A 166 -12.33 10.84 -12.55
CA TRP A 166 -11.75 9.51 -12.74
C TRP A 166 -11.30 8.90 -11.42
N MET A 167 -10.63 9.69 -10.57
CA MET A 167 -10.14 9.26 -9.26
C MET A 167 -11.27 8.86 -8.32
N ASP A 168 -12.34 9.62 -8.31
CA ASP A 168 -13.54 9.29 -7.54
C ASP A 168 -14.15 7.97 -8.00
N SER A 169 -14.25 7.76 -9.32
CA SER A 169 -14.80 6.51 -9.87
C SER A 169 -14.01 5.24 -9.50
N ILE A 170 -12.70 5.37 -9.24
CA ILE A 170 -11.82 4.24 -8.92
C ILE A 170 -11.55 4.06 -7.42
N ASN A 171 -12.06 4.97 -6.58
CA ASN A 171 -11.75 5.13 -5.15
C ASN A 171 -10.26 5.43 -4.87
N GLY A 172 -9.69 6.35 -5.63
CA GLY A 172 -8.30 6.78 -5.48
C GLY A 172 -7.24 5.81 -6.03
N PRO A 173 -5.95 6.15 -5.89
CA PRO A 173 -4.85 5.38 -6.45
C PRO A 173 -4.54 4.16 -5.57
N SER A 174 -4.18 3.05 -6.20
CA SER A 174 -3.79 1.82 -5.49
C SER A 174 -2.34 1.49 -5.77
N LYS A 175 -1.51 1.41 -4.71
CA LYS A 175 -0.06 1.14 -4.82
C LYS A 175 0.65 2.12 -5.77
N GLY A 176 0.29 3.40 -5.71
CA GLY A 176 0.87 4.47 -6.55
C GLY A 176 0.44 4.43 -8.03
N ARG A 177 -0.59 3.65 -8.37
CA ARG A 177 -1.09 3.48 -9.74
C ARG A 177 -2.56 3.86 -9.83
N VAL A 178 -2.92 4.54 -10.93
CA VAL A 178 -4.31 4.85 -11.27
C VAL A 178 -4.89 3.68 -12.06
N TYR A 179 -6.07 3.21 -11.66
CA TYR A 179 -6.74 2.12 -12.36
C TYR A 179 -7.17 2.56 -13.77
N GLY A 180 -7.04 1.68 -14.76
CA GLY A 180 -7.28 2.01 -16.17
C GLY A 180 -6.06 2.54 -16.93
N PHE A 181 -4.94 2.78 -16.23
CA PHE A 181 -3.68 3.25 -16.82
C PHE A 181 -2.58 2.19 -16.75
N GLY A 182 -1.68 2.21 -17.74
CA GLY A 182 -0.58 1.27 -17.81
C GLY A 182 0.50 1.52 -16.73
N PRO A 183 1.36 0.54 -16.41
CA PRO A 183 2.41 0.70 -15.40
C PRO A 183 3.45 1.78 -15.75
N ARG A 184 3.51 2.24 -17.01
CA ARG A 184 4.36 3.34 -17.47
C ARG A 184 3.69 4.71 -17.33
N GLN A 185 2.46 4.77 -16.86
CA GLN A 185 1.69 5.98 -16.60
C GLN A 185 1.44 6.05 -15.08
N PRO A 186 2.41 6.55 -14.29
CA PRO A 186 2.26 6.68 -12.85
C PRO A 186 1.17 7.70 -12.51
N ALA A 187 0.65 7.63 -11.27
CA ALA A 187 -0.40 8.56 -10.83
C ALA A 187 -0.02 10.03 -10.99
N SER A 188 1.25 10.39 -10.77
CA SER A 188 1.73 11.75 -10.99
C SER A 188 1.52 12.25 -12.41
N HIS A 189 1.83 11.43 -13.41
CA HIS A 189 1.62 11.77 -14.81
C HIS A 189 0.13 11.91 -15.17
N VAL A 190 -0.73 11.08 -14.59
CA VAL A 190 -2.19 11.13 -14.86
C VAL A 190 -2.85 12.33 -14.18
N LEU A 191 -2.40 12.70 -12.99
CA LEU A 191 -2.98 13.77 -12.17
C LEU A 191 -2.36 15.14 -12.44
N GLY A 192 -1.45 15.25 -13.41
CA GLY A 192 -0.70 16.49 -13.64
C GLY A 192 0.16 16.92 -12.43
N MET A 193 0.37 16.02 -11.47
CA MET A 193 1.24 16.30 -10.33
C MET A 193 2.69 16.23 -10.81
N PRO A 194 3.55 17.16 -10.38
CA PRO A 194 4.95 17.14 -10.79
C PRO A 194 5.53 15.74 -10.56
N THR A 195 6.01 15.13 -11.63
CA THR A 195 6.76 13.88 -11.54
C THR A 195 8.00 14.22 -10.75
N SER A 196 7.98 13.97 -9.44
CA SER A 196 9.20 13.97 -8.66
C SER A 196 10.12 12.96 -9.36
N PRO A 197 11.24 13.40 -9.96
CA PRO A 197 12.12 12.53 -10.72
C PRO A 197 12.70 11.55 -9.73
N ARG A 198 12.05 10.39 -9.59
CA ARG A 198 12.48 9.30 -8.72
C ARG A 198 13.01 9.84 -7.38
N ARG A 199 12.18 10.61 -6.63
CA ARG A 199 12.45 11.23 -5.31
C ARG A 199 13.89 10.95 -4.88
N SER A 200 14.83 11.79 -5.33
CA SER A 200 16.26 11.58 -5.10
C SER A 200 16.45 11.25 -3.63
N ILE A 201 17.26 10.23 -3.33
CA ILE A 201 17.57 9.83 -1.94
C ILE A 201 17.94 11.08 -1.10
N LEU A 202 18.61 12.04 -1.74
CA LEU A 202 18.99 13.34 -1.19
C LEU A 202 17.83 14.24 -0.76
N ALA A 203 16.73 14.33 -1.52
CA ALA A 203 15.58 15.17 -1.15
C ALA A 203 14.73 14.56 -0.03
N ARG A 204 14.74 13.22 0.11
CA ARG A 204 14.19 12.54 1.29
C ARG A 204 15.05 12.77 2.51
N ASP A 205 16.38 12.75 2.36
CA ASP A 205 17.30 13.00 3.48
C ASP A 205 17.14 14.43 4.00
N GLU A 206 16.98 15.42 3.12
CA GLU A 206 16.74 16.82 3.52
C GLU A 206 15.38 17.03 4.22
N GLU A 207 14.30 16.43 3.71
CA GLU A 207 12.98 16.47 4.39
C GLU A 207 13.01 15.75 5.74
N VAL A 208 13.69 14.59 5.81
CA VAL A 208 13.87 13.84 7.06
C VAL A 208 14.74 14.59 8.05
N ASP A 209 15.79 15.28 7.60
CA ASP A 209 16.67 16.04 8.46
C ASP A 209 16.00 17.33 8.95
N ASN A 210 15.18 17.99 8.11
CA ASN A 210 14.34 19.11 8.53
C ASN A 210 13.30 18.67 9.56
N LEU A 211 12.62 17.53 9.35
CA LEU A 211 11.68 16.97 10.32
C LEU A 211 12.36 16.56 11.63
N LYS A 212 13.60 16.03 11.59
CA LYS A 212 14.38 15.76 12.80
C LYS A 212 14.72 17.04 13.56
N LEU A 213 15.05 18.12 12.85
CA LEU A 213 15.36 19.41 13.44
C LEU A 213 14.13 19.99 14.15
N GLU A 214 12.98 19.93 13.48
CA GLU A 214 11.70 20.37 14.04
C GLU A 214 11.32 19.53 15.27
N LEU A 215 11.48 18.20 15.20
CA LEU A 215 11.22 17.30 16.33
C LEU A 215 12.16 17.55 17.52
N ALA A 216 13.42 17.92 17.26
CA ALA A 216 14.36 18.33 18.31
C ALA A 216 13.93 19.64 18.96
N SER A 217 13.51 20.63 18.17
CA SER A 217 13.01 21.91 18.70
C SER A 217 11.75 21.73 19.56
N ALA A 218 10.82 20.88 19.09
CA ALA A 218 9.60 20.56 19.83
C ALA A 218 9.89 19.84 21.15
N ARG A 219 10.89 18.93 21.16
CA ARG A 219 11.34 18.26 22.40
C ARG A 219 11.90 19.26 23.41
N ASN A 220 12.75 20.18 22.99
CA ASN A 220 13.29 21.22 23.87
C ASN A 220 12.16 22.09 24.46
N THR A 221 11.16 22.47 23.65
CA THR A 221 10.01 23.23 24.15
C THR A 221 9.18 22.44 25.17
N ILE A 222 9.01 21.13 24.97
CA ILE A 222 8.33 20.27 25.96
C ILE A 222 9.12 20.22 27.26
N GLU A 223 10.45 20.10 27.18
CA GLU A 223 11.32 20.05 28.35
C GLU A 223 11.29 21.37 29.15
N GLU A 224 11.41 22.51 28.48
CA GLU A 224 11.25 23.83 29.11
C GLU A 224 9.86 24.01 29.76
N ASN A 225 8.80 23.51 29.12
CA ASN A 225 7.46 23.56 29.68
C ASN A 225 7.32 22.66 30.91
N ASN A 226 7.96 21.49 30.92
CA ASN A 226 7.98 20.62 32.09
C ASN A 226 8.69 21.29 33.27
N GLU A 227 9.84 21.93 33.04
CA GLU A 227 10.55 22.70 34.09
C GLU A 227 9.67 23.85 34.65
N ARG A 228 8.93 24.54 33.78
CA ARG A 228 7.97 25.58 34.22
C ARG A 228 6.83 25.00 35.04
N ILE A 229 6.32 23.83 34.66
CA ILE A 229 5.28 23.12 35.42
C ILE A 229 5.81 22.75 36.81
N ASP A 230 7.06 22.29 36.91
CA ASP A 230 7.69 21.94 38.19
C ASP A 230 7.88 23.18 39.09
N ASP A 231 8.32 24.32 38.55
CA ASP A 231 8.41 25.57 39.31
C ASP A 231 7.03 26.05 39.79
N LEU A 232 6.02 26.01 38.92
CA LEU A 232 4.65 26.36 39.29
C LEU A 232 4.09 25.44 40.38
N THR A 233 4.40 24.15 40.31
CA THR A 233 3.99 23.16 41.32
C THR A 233 4.63 23.49 42.67
N GLN A 234 5.93 23.75 42.71
CA GLN A 234 6.62 24.15 43.94
C GLN A 234 6.11 25.47 44.52
N ARG A 235 5.75 26.43 43.67
CA ARG A 235 5.16 27.71 44.10
C ARG A 235 3.78 27.51 44.71
N LEU A 236 2.94 26.67 44.11
CA LEU A 236 1.62 26.33 44.66
C LEU A 236 1.76 25.70 46.04
N GLU A 237 2.64 24.71 46.21
CA GLU A 237 2.90 24.11 47.52
C GLU A 237 3.38 25.12 48.58
N ARG A 238 4.19 26.10 48.18
CA ARG A 238 4.63 27.19 49.07
C ARG A 238 3.46 28.07 49.48
N VAL A 239 2.61 28.47 48.54
CA VAL A 239 1.43 29.29 48.81
C VAL A 239 0.47 28.55 49.76
N GLU A 240 0.21 27.27 49.51
CA GLU A 240 -0.63 26.44 50.38
C GLU A 240 -0.06 26.33 51.80
N ARG A 241 1.26 26.11 51.92
CA ARG A 241 1.93 26.08 53.23
C ARG A 241 1.84 27.42 53.96
N ASN A 242 2.10 28.52 53.27
CA ASN A 242 2.02 29.86 53.86
C ASN A 242 0.60 30.17 54.32
N HIS A 243 -0.41 29.87 53.49
CA HIS A 243 -1.81 30.06 53.84
C HIS A 243 -2.21 29.24 55.07
N LYS A 244 -1.74 27.99 55.17
CA LYS A 244 -1.97 27.15 56.34
C LYS A 244 -1.34 27.74 57.62
N VAL A 245 -0.14 28.32 57.52
CA VAL A 245 0.52 28.99 58.65
C VAL A 245 -0.24 30.26 59.05
N GLU A 246 -0.59 31.11 58.10
CA GLU A 246 -1.37 32.34 58.35
C GLU A 246 -2.72 32.02 59.01
N MET A 247 -3.43 30.99 58.55
CA MET A 247 -4.66 30.52 59.20
C MET A 247 -4.41 30.07 60.64
N GLN A 248 -3.34 29.31 60.90
CA GLN A 248 -2.98 28.89 62.26
C GLN A 248 -2.63 30.08 63.16
N GLU A 249 -1.90 31.06 62.66
CA GLU A 249 -1.55 32.28 63.41
C GLU A 249 -2.78 33.15 63.69
N THR A 250 -3.67 33.30 62.71
CA THR A 250 -4.94 34.03 62.86
C THR A 250 -5.81 33.36 63.93
N MET A 251 -5.96 32.03 63.88
CA MET A 251 -6.66 31.27 64.93
C MET A 251 -6.00 31.44 66.30
N ARG A 252 -4.66 31.41 66.38
CA ARG A 252 -3.92 31.65 67.64
C ARG A 252 -4.11 33.07 68.17
N SER A 253 -4.23 34.08 67.30
CA SER A 253 -4.53 35.46 67.71
C SER A 253 -5.94 35.56 68.30
N MET A 254 -6.95 35.03 67.61
CA MET A 254 -8.33 35.01 68.09
C MET A 254 -8.46 34.25 69.43
N LEU A 255 -7.78 33.12 69.59
CA LEU A 255 -7.81 32.36 70.85
C LEU A 255 -7.12 33.10 72.02
N ARG A 256 -6.10 33.92 71.75
CA ARG A 256 -5.47 34.77 72.77
C ARG A 256 -6.36 35.93 73.19
N GLU A 257 -7.07 36.55 72.24
CA GLU A 257 -8.04 37.62 72.54
C GLU A 257 -9.24 37.11 73.35
N LEU A 258 -9.62 35.83 73.18
CA LEU A 258 -10.72 35.19 73.91
C LEU A 258 -10.31 34.60 75.28
N ASN A 259 -9.04 34.74 75.71
CA ASN A 259 -8.50 34.30 76.99
C ASN A 259 -8.82 32.82 77.37
N ILE A 260 -8.70 31.88 76.42
CA ILE A 260 -8.92 30.45 76.65
C ILE A 260 -7.58 29.78 77.03
N PRO A 261 -7.34 29.36 78.29
CA PRO A 261 -6.10 28.68 78.65
C PRO A 261 -6.19 27.19 78.26
N ASN A 262 -5.14 26.63 77.65
CA ASN A 262 -4.98 25.21 77.26
C ASN A 262 -5.70 24.69 76.00
N PHE A 263 -5.60 25.38 74.86
CA PHE A 263 -5.85 24.71 73.57
C PHE A 263 -4.54 24.15 72.98
N GLN A 264 -4.41 22.82 72.94
CA GLN A 264 -3.23 22.12 72.43
C GLN A 264 -3.45 21.75 70.96
N PHE A 265 -2.64 22.30 70.04
CA PHE A 265 -2.70 21.93 68.63
C PHE A 265 -2.20 20.48 68.46
N PRO A 266 -2.86 19.65 67.64
CA PRO A 266 -2.41 18.28 67.39
C PRO A 266 -1.00 18.30 66.77
N SER A 267 -0.08 17.59 67.41
CA SER A 267 1.29 17.41 66.96
C SER A 267 1.33 16.65 65.63
N SER A 268 2.13 17.17 64.70
CA SER A 268 2.45 16.53 63.42
C SER A 268 3.18 15.19 63.63
N SER A 269 2.44 14.13 63.85
CA SER A 269 2.94 12.75 63.74
C SER A 269 1.81 11.86 63.25
N GLY A 270 1.66 11.82 61.93
CA GLY A 270 0.76 10.91 61.23
C GLY A 270 1.37 10.60 59.87
N SER A 271 2.42 9.77 59.88
CA SER A 271 2.81 9.02 58.69
C SER A 271 1.62 8.15 58.31
N ARG A 272 0.93 8.53 57.23
CA ARG A 272 0.02 7.64 56.51
C ARG A 272 0.80 7.09 55.33
N ASN A 273 1.37 5.91 55.53
CA ASN A 273 1.53 4.96 54.44
C ASN A 273 0.11 4.54 54.05
N ASP A 274 -0.31 4.88 52.83
CA ASP A 274 -1.39 4.21 52.13
C ASP A 274 -0.89 3.98 50.69
N ASP A 275 -0.85 2.70 50.32
CA ASP A 275 -0.36 2.11 49.07
C ASP A 275 -1.14 2.54 47.82
N VAL A 276 -0.47 2.61 46.65
CA VAL A 276 -0.74 1.88 45.38
C VAL A 276 0.47 2.03 44.45
#